data_AF-A0A1I0SKP7-F1
#
_entry.id   AF-A0A1I0SKP7-F1
#
_cell.length_a   1.000
_cell.length_b   1.000
_cell.length_c   1.000
_cell.angle_alpha   90.00
_cell.angle_beta   90.00
_cell.angle_gamma   90.00
#
_symmetry.space_group_name_H-M   'P 1'
#
loop_
_entity.id
_entity.type
_entity.pdbx_description
1 polymer ?
#
loop_
_entity_poly.entity_id
_entity_poly.type
_entity_poly.pdbx_seq_one_letter_code
_entity_poly.pdbx_strand_id
1 'polypeptide(L)'
;MVAGTRTVLDRGSSAGLVRSIVDAPLAPACNLFSTRVASTELVRPDGSGSTPVSFELDGCRRVAGLGDYRVTPPAALTALSSAS
;
A
#
# COMPACT_ATOMS: atom_id res chain seq x y z
N MET A 1 3.82 -18.89 9.95
CA MET A 1 3.17 -17.66 9.46
C MET A 1 2.98 -16.75 10.65
N VAL A 2 3.55 -15.55 10.64
CA VAL A 2 3.25 -14.53 11.66
C VAL A 2 1.92 -13.91 11.26
N ALA A 3 0.90 -14.01 12.10
CA ALA A 3 -0.37 -13.34 11.84
C ALA A 3 -0.18 -11.83 11.98
N GLY A 4 -0.45 -11.07 10.92
CA GLY A 4 -0.45 -9.62 10.97
C GLY A 4 -1.65 -9.09 11.78
N THR A 5 -1.51 -7.93 12.39
CA THR A 5 -2.63 -7.24 13.04
C THR A 5 -3.42 -6.43 12.01
N ARG A 6 -4.75 -6.45 12.11
CA ARG A 6 -5.62 -5.63 11.27
C ARG A 6 -5.67 -4.21 11.82
N THR A 7 -5.12 -3.26 11.09
CA THR A 7 -5.25 -1.83 11.37
C THR A 7 -6.37 -1.25 10.52
N VAL A 8 -7.28 -0.49 11.14
CA VAL A 8 -8.35 0.24 10.44
C VAL A 8 -8.07 1.73 10.59
N LEU A 9 -7.81 2.39 9.46
CA LEU A 9 -7.67 3.84 9.41
C LEU A 9 -9.06 4.49 9.40
N ASP A 10 -9.17 5.67 10.00
CA ASP A 10 -10.37 6.49 9.80
C ASP A 10 -10.46 6.98 8.35
N ARG A 11 -11.60 7.56 7.98
CA ARG A 11 -11.88 7.99 6.61
C ARG A 11 -10.89 9.03 6.08
N GLY A 12 -10.50 10.00 6.92
CA GLY A 12 -9.57 11.06 6.55
C GLY A 12 -8.18 10.51 6.33
N SER A 13 -7.70 9.68 7.26
CA SER A 13 -6.41 9.00 7.14
C SER A 13 -6.35 8.07 5.92
N SER A 14 -7.44 7.35 5.63
CA SER A 14 -7.55 6.50 4.44
C SER A 14 -7.47 7.32 3.14
N ALA A 15 -8.23 8.42 3.06
CA ALA A 15 -8.23 9.30 1.89
C ALA A 15 -6.85 9.95 1.67
N GLY A 16 -6.20 10.41 2.75
CA GLY A 16 -4.86 10.98 2.70
C GLY A 16 -3.81 9.95 2.25
N LEU A 17 -3.88 8.72 2.76
CA LEU A 17 -3.00 7.63 2.34
C LEU A 17 -3.16 7.34 0.84
N VAL A 18 -4.39 7.14 0.35
CA VAL A 18 -4.64 6.87 -1.07
C VAL A 18 -4.15 8.03 -1.94
N ARG A 19 -4.42 9.28 -1.54
CA ARG A 19 -3.92 10.46 -2.26
C ARG A 19 -2.39 10.45 -2.36
N SER A 20 -1.69 10.16 -1.26
CA SER A 20 -0.23 10.11 -1.24
C SER A 20 0.35 9.05 -2.17
N ILE A 21 -0.35 7.92 -2.38
CA ILE A 21 0.09 6.86 -3.29
C ILE A 21 -0.13 7.27 -4.75
N VAL A 22 -1.28 7.88 -5.06
CA VAL A 22 -1.60 8.36 -6.42
C VAL A 22 -0.63 9.45 -6.86
N ASP A 23 -0.28 10.35 -5.94
CA ASP A 23 0.66 11.45 -6.19
C ASP A 23 2.13 11.02 -6.12
N ALA A 24 2.43 9.79 -5.69
CA ALA A 24 3.79 9.28 -5.64
C ALA A 24 4.39 9.11 -7.04
N PRO A 25 5.71 9.27 -7.21
CA PRO A 25 6.37 8.96 -8.47
C PRO A 25 6.18 7.50 -8.89
N LEU A 26 6.28 7.25 -10.20
CA LEU A 26 6.44 5.89 -10.70
C LEU A 26 7.70 5.26 -10.09
N ALA A 27 7.60 3.98 -9.72
CA ALA A 27 8.74 3.26 -9.20
C ALA A 27 9.78 3.05 -10.31
N PRO A 28 11.07 3.36 -10.07
CA PRO A 28 12.12 3.04 -11.02
C PRO A 28 12.28 1.52 -11.17
N ALA A 29 12.96 1.10 -12.24
CA ALA A 29 13.34 -0.30 -12.40
C ALA A 29 14.17 -0.77 -11.20
N CYS A 30 13.80 -1.92 -10.64
CA CYS A 30 14.43 -2.49 -9.46
C CYS A 30 14.32 -4.02 -9.49
N ASN A 31 15.40 -4.69 -9.07
CA ASN A 31 15.57 -6.14 -9.11
C ASN A 31 15.64 -6.78 -7.72
N LEU A 32 15.34 -6.01 -6.66
CA LEU A 32 15.26 -6.55 -5.30
C LEU A 32 13.91 -7.23 -5.10
N PHE A 33 13.92 -8.41 -4.49
CA PHE A 33 12.70 -9.09 -4.08
C PHE A 33 12.26 -8.60 -2.70
N SER A 34 10.96 -8.31 -2.56
CA SER A 34 10.37 -8.02 -1.26
C SER A 34 10.10 -9.33 -0.51
N THR A 35 10.47 -9.39 0.77
CA THR A 35 10.14 -10.52 1.67
C THR A 35 8.98 -10.18 2.60
N ARG A 36 8.57 -8.90 2.64
CA ARG A 36 7.48 -8.40 3.48
C ARG A 36 6.50 -7.59 2.66
N VAL A 37 5.30 -8.11 2.49
CA VAL A 37 4.22 -7.47 1.73
C VAL A 37 3.03 -7.24 2.64
N ALA A 38 2.51 -6.02 2.67
CA ALA A 38 1.18 -5.72 3.19
C ALA A 38 0.19 -5.60 2.03
N SER A 39 -1.06 -6.01 2.23
CA SER A 39 -2.10 -5.90 1.22
C SER A 39 -3.43 -5.47 1.81
N THR A 40 -4.25 -4.84 0.96
CA THR A 40 -5.61 -4.43 1.29
C THR A 40 -6.46 -4.39 0.02
N GLU A 41 -7.76 -4.14 0.18
CA GLU A 41 -8.68 -3.91 -0.93
C GLU A 41 -9.17 -2.46 -0.91
N LEU A 42 -9.04 -1.76 -2.04
CA LEU A 42 -9.68 -0.48 -2.25
C LEU A 42 -11.08 -0.71 -2.83
N VAL A 43 -12.11 -0.45 -2.03
CA VAL A 43 -13.51 -0.60 -2.42
C VAL A 43 -13.99 0.64 -3.17
N ARG A 44 -14.75 0.45 -4.24
CA ARG A 44 -15.38 1.55 -4.97
C ARG A 44 -16.43 2.25 -4.09
N PRO A 45 -16.60 3.58 -4.23
CA PRO A 45 -17.57 4.32 -3.41
C PRO A 45 -19.02 3.82 -3.52
N ASP A 46 -19.38 3.25 -4.68
CA ASP A 46 -20.71 2.70 -4.97
C ASP A 46 -20.88 1.23 -4.53
N GLY A 47 -19.83 0.62 -3.95
CA GLY A 47 -19.84 -0.78 -3.52
C GLY A 47 -19.83 -1.80 -4.66
N SER A 48 -19.71 -1.39 -5.93
CA SER A 48 -19.79 -2.28 -7.09
C SER A 48 -18.60 -3.24 -7.23
N GLY A 49 -17.53 -3.04 -6.45
CA GLY A 49 -16.38 -3.92 -6.42
C GLY A 49 -15.20 -3.31 -5.68
N SER A 50 -14.10 -4.06 -5.66
CA SER A 50 -12.83 -3.65 -5.07
C SER A 50 -11.66 -3.93 -6.01
N THR A 51 -10.50 -3.35 -5.70
CA THR A 51 -9.23 -3.65 -6.37
C THR A 51 -8.18 -3.95 -5.30
N PRO A 52 -7.48 -5.09 -5.38
CA PRO A 52 -6.43 -5.40 -4.44
C PRO A 52 -5.24 -4.46 -4.65
N VAL A 53 -4.69 -3.96 -3.54
CA VAL A 53 -3.49 -3.13 -3.50
C VAL A 53 -2.49 -3.80 -2.59
N SER A 54 -1.24 -3.87 -3.03
CA SER A 54 -0.14 -4.45 -2.27
C SER A 54 1.03 -3.49 -2.15
N PHE A 55 1.73 -3.58 -1.02
CA PHE A 55 2.82 -2.71 -0.62
C PHE A 55 4.02 -3.56 -0.24
N GLU A 56 5.13 -3.37 -0.95
CA GLU A 56 6.42 -3.91 -0.52
C GLU A 56 6.93 -3.06 0.66
N LEU A 57 7.14 -3.68 1.81
CA LEU A 57 7.64 -3.02 3.03
C LEU A 57 9.18 -3.03 3.11
N ASP A 58 9.80 -3.86 2.27
CA ASP A 58 11.24 -4.00 2.06
C ASP A 58 11.53 -4.13 0.55
N GLY A 59 12.77 -4.48 0.19
CA GLY A 59 13.17 -4.60 -1.22
C GLY A 59 13.03 -3.27 -1.98
N CYS A 60 12.27 -3.27 -3.07
CA CYS A 60 12.09 -2.10 -3.93
C CYS A 60 11.10 -1.06 -3.38
N ARG A 61 10.33 -1.39 -2.32
CA ARG A 61 9.32 -0.51 -1.72
C ARG A 61 8.37 0.11 -2.74
N ARG A 62 7.66 -0.76 -3.46
CA ARG A 62 6.66 -0.39 -4.47
C ARG A 62 5.24 -0.67 -4.00
N VAL A 63 4.30 0.11 -4.52
CA VAL A 63 2.86 -0.14 -4.45
C VAL A 63 2.38 -0.67 -5.79
N ALA A 64 1.60 -1.74 -5.76
CA ALA A 64 0.94 -2.33 -6.94
C ALA A 64 -0.59 -2.34 -6.78
N GLY A 65 -1.32 -2.41 -7.90
CA GLY A 65 -2.79 -2.45 -7.90
C GLY A 65 -3.48 -1.15 -8.33
N LEU A 66 -2.72 -0.16 -8.81
CA LEU A 66 -3.22 1.13 -9.29
C LEU A 66 -2.82 1.40 -10.76
N GLY A 67 -2.77 0.34 -11.57
CA GLY A 67 -2.34 0.37 -12.97
C GLY A 67 -0.82 0.23 -13.14
N ASP A 68 -0.04 1.11 -12.48
CA ASP A 68 1.43 1.09 -12.51
C ASP A 68 2.03 0.83 -11.11
N TYR A 69 3.33 0.52 -11.07
CA TYR A 69 4.08 0.52 -9.82
C TYR A 69 4.44 1.95 -9.40
N ARG A 70 4.06 2.32 -8.17
CA ARG A 70 4.40 3.61 -7.55
C ARG A 70 5.41 3.40 -6.43
N VAL A 71 6.22 4.40 -6.12
CA VAL A 71 7.07 4.37 -4.91
C VAL A 71 6.16 4.33 -3.68
N THR A 72 6.41 3.43 -2.73
CA THR A 72 5.66 3.37 -1.47
C THR A 72 5.92 4.65 -0.66
N PRO A 73 4.88 5.48 -0.40
CA PRO A 73 5.07 6.69 0.38
C PRO A 73 5.54 6.38 1.80
N PRO A 74 6.39 7.23 2.43
CA PRO A 74 6.83 7.01 3.80
C PRO A 74 5.68 6.84 4.80
N ALA A 75 4.60 7.61 4.64
CA ALA A 75 3.41 7.51 5.49
C ALA A 75 2.74 6.12 5.37
N ALA A 76 2.71 5.54 4.17
CA ALA A 76 2.19 4.19 3.94
C ALA A 76 3.09 3.14 4.62
N LEU A 77 4.40 3.24 4.44
CA LEU A 77 5.37 2.37 5.11
C LEU A 77 5.19 2.42 6.62
N THR A 78 5.14 3.60 7.24
CA THR A 78 4.95 3.75 8.69
C THR A 78 3.66 3.10 9.17
N ALA A 79 2.53 3.39 8.50
CA ALA A 79 1.22 2.84 8.88
C ALA A 79 1.14 1.30 8.74
N LEU A 80 1.90 0.72 7.79
CA LEU A 80 1.88 -0.71 7.48
C LEU A 80 2.99 -1.48 8.20
N SER A 81 4.04 -0.82 8.68
CA SER A 81 5.16 -1.45 9.39
C SER A 81 5.02 -1.44 10.91
N SER A 82 4.11 -0.63 11.47
CA SER A 82 3.95 -0.46 12.93
C SER A 82 3.18 -1.60 13.63
N ALA A 83 3.05 -2.77 12.99
CA ALA A 83 2.57 -3.97 13.66
C ALA A 83 3.74 -4.62 14.43
N SER A 84 3.81 -4.37 15.74
CA SER A 84 4.60 -5.13 16.72
C SER A 84 3.75 -5.41 17.94
#